data_AF-A0A411E742-F1
#
_entry.id   AF-A0A411E742-F1
#
_cell.length_a   1.000
_cell.length_b   1.000
_cell.length_c   1.000
_cell.angle_alpha   90.00
_cell.angle_beta   90.00
_cell.angle_gamma   90.00
#
_symmetry.space_group_name_H-M   'P 1'
#
loop_
_entity.id
_entity.type
_entity.pdbx_description
1 polymer ?
#
loop_
_entity_poly.entity_id
_entity_poly.type
_entity_poly.pdbx_seq_one_letter_code
_entity_poly.pdbx_strand_id
1 'polypeptide(L)'
;METYATALLYAIPFFILLLLVEILYGQFIKKQHHKVLDTVSSISSGLTNIVKDSLGLGVILVSYPFLLDHLALMEIKASWLVWLVAFIAIDFAGYWNHRLSHHVNVFWNQHVIHHSSEEFNLACALRQSISNLLGYFPLFLFPAALLGVPAEVIAIIAPVHLFAQFWYHTQHIGRMGWLEYIIVTPSQHRVHHAINPEYIDKNLGQILCVWDRWFGTFQEELDDVPPQYGVLKPAHTWNPILINFQHLWRLTLDAWRTKSVKDKFRIWFMPTGWRPADVVDKHPTEVIKDVYSFKRYETQASTFLKGYAIFQMVCTLVLILFMFYNYSEIGFGGLILFGAYVFFGIFGYTSLMDRQKFAFFIELFRGIAGISLIWSSGDWFGINALWEYGSLVVAGYFAISILGGFFFTYVERADVEQQIAL
;
A
#
# COMPACT_ATOMS: atom_id res chain seq x y z
N MET A 1 16.21 -12.29 3.31
CA MET A 1 14.81 -12.13 3.76
C MET A 1 14.69 -12.08 5.28
N GLU A 2 15.46 -12.86 6.02
CA GLU A 2 15.46 -12.83 7.50
C GLU A 2 15.79 -11.44 8.07
N THR A 3 16.87 -10.78 7.63
CA THR A 3 17.20 -9.40 8.06
C THR A 3 16.05 -8.41 7.81
N TYR A 4 15.33 -8.57 6.70
CA TYR A 4 14.17 -7.75 6.37
C TYR A 4 13.00 -8.03 7.33
N ALA A 5 12.70 -9.30 7.60
CA ALA A 5 11.70 -9.70 8.60
C ALA A 5 12.04 -9.16 10.01
N THR A 6 13.31 -9.23 10.42
CA THR A 6 13.77 -8.65 11.68
C THR A 6 13.58 -7.14 11.72
N ALA A 7 13.93 -6.41 10.65
CA ALA A 7 13.71 -4.97 10.57
C ALA A 7 12.22 -4.61 10.72
N LEU A 8 11.33 -5.41 10.12
CA LEU A 8 9.88 -5.21 10.20
C LEU A 8 9.33 -5.39 11.63
N LEU A 9 9.91 -6.25 12.46
CA LEU A 9 9.53 -6.39 13.87
C LEU A 9 9.71 -5.08 14.67
N TYR A 10 10.60 -4.20 14.24
CA TYR A 10 10.81 -2.89 14.85
C TYR A 10 10.04 -1.78 14.13
N ALA A 11 10.05 -1.79 12.78
CA ALA A 11 9.41 -0.76 11.98
C ALA A 11 7.89 -0.74 12.16
N ILE A 12 7.24 -1.91 12.22
CA ILE A 12 5.78 -2.00 12.33
C ILE A 12 5.27 -1.39 13.65
N PRO A 13 5.74 -1.80 14.85
CA PRO A 13 5.32 -1.16 16.09
C PRO A 13 5.59 0.34 16.12
N PHE A 14 6.71 0.78 15.55
CA PHE A 14 7.06 2.20 15.49
C PHE A 14 6.05 3.00 14.64
N PHE A 15 5.70 2.53 13.44
CA PHE A 15 4.71 3.20 12.60
C PHE A 15 3.30 3.14 13.20
N ILE A 16 2.92 2.04 13.83
CA ILE A 16 1.64 1.94 14.55
C ILE A 16 1.60 2.94 15.71
N LEU A 17 2.70 3.10 16.46
CA LEU A 17 2.79 4.11 17.51
C LEU A 17 2.62 5.53 16.96
N LEU A 18 3.31 5.89 15.87
CA LEU A 18 3.18 7.21 15.24
C LEU A 18 1.74 7.48 14.77
N LEU A 19 1.10 6.47 14.17
CA LEU A 19 -0.29 6.55 13.75
C LEU A 19 -1.24 6.74 14.94
N LEU A 20 -1.04 6.02 16.05
CA LEU A 20 -1.82 6.22 17.27
C LEU A 20 -1.62 7.62 17.85
N VAL A 21 -0.38 8.13 17.83
CA VAL A 21 -0.09 9.51 18.26
C VAL A 21 -0.83 10.52 17.39
N GLU A 22 -0.84 10.36 16.06
CA GLU A 22 -1.61 11.23 15.16
C GLU A 22 -3.11 11.17 15.44
N ILE A 23 -3.68 9.97 15.59
CA ILE A 23 -5.11 9.79 15.91
C ILE A 23 -5.45 10.51 17.23
N LEU A 24 -4.67 10.28 18.29
CA LEU A 24 -4.88 10.90 19.60
C LEU A 24 -4.72 12.42 19.55
N TYR A 25 -3.74 12.91 18.81
CA TYR A 25 -3.54 14.34 18.60
C TYR A 25 -4.74 14.97 17.89
N GLY A 26 -5.20 14.37 16.78
CA GLY A 26 -6.37 14.83 16.03
C GLY A 26 -7.65 14.85 16.87
N GLN A 27 -7.83 13.87 17.76
CA GLN A 27 -8.93 13.87 18.75
C GLN A 27 -8.78 15.01 19.76
N PHE A 28 -7.59 15.19 20.32
CA PHE A 28 -7.29 16.23 21.32
C PHE A 28 -7.55 17.64 20.77
N ILE A 29 -7.12 17.92 19.54
CA ILE A 29 -7.33 19.22 18.88
C ILE A 29 -8.70 19.34 18.16
N LYS A 30 -9.55 18.31 18.23
CA LYS A 30 -10.86 18.23 17.57
C LYS A 30 -10.81 18.43 16.04
N LYS A 31 -9.72 17.99 15.40
CA LYS A 31 -9.53 17.98 13.95
C LYS A 31 -9.07 16.59 13.52
N GLN A 32 -10.01 15.66 13.43
CA GLN A 32 -9.72 14.27 13.08
C GLN A 32 -9.73 14.07 11.56
N HIS A 33 -8.63 13.53 11.01
CA HIS A 33 -8.44 13.25 9.59
C HIS A 33 -8.52 11.75 9.26
N HIS A 34 -8.66 10.88 10.26
CA HIS A 34 -8.85 9.45 10.08
C HIS A 34 -10.33 9.07 10.06
N LYS A 35 -10.70 8.23 9.09
CA LYS A 35 -11.92 7.43 9.12
C LYS A 35 -11.59 5.98 9.40
N VAL A 36 -12.32 5.34 10.31
CA VAL A 36 -12.00 3.98 10.79
C VAL A 36 -11.81 2.99 9.64
N LEU A 37 -12.74 2.93 8.69
CA LEU A 37 -12.66 1.96 7.60
C LEU A 37 -11.51 2.26 6.62
N ASP A 38 -11.23 3.54 6.37
CA ASP A 38 -10.08 3.93 5.54
C ASP A 38 -8.75 3.62 6.22
N THR A 39 -8.63 3.89 7.52
CA THR A 39 -7.45 3.55 8.32
C THR A 39 -7.23 2.03 8.34
N VAL A 40 -8.29 1.24 8.57
CA VAL A 40 -8.21 -0.23 8.51
C VAL A 40 -7.75 -0.67 7.12
N SER A 41 -8.39 -0.22 6.05
CA SER A 41 -8.01 -0.51 4.66
C SER A 41 -6.54 -0.19 4.37
N SER A 42 -6.06 0.96 4.85
CA SER A 42 -4.70 1.43 4.62
C SER A 42 -3.66 0.59 5.37
N ILE A 43 -3.90 0.27 6.65
CA ILE A 43 -3.03 -0.64 7.42
C ILE A 43 -3.03 -2.03 6.78
N SER A 44 -4.21 -2.57 6.44
CA SER A 44 -4.36 -3.86 5.76
C SER A 44 -3.58 -3.91 4.44
N SER A 45 -3.54 -2.82 3.68
CA SER A 45 -2.71 -2.71 2.48
C SER A 45 -1.23 -2.93 2.81
N GLY A 46 -0.72 -2.23 3.83
CA GLY A 46 0.67 -2.38 4.29
C GLY A 46 0.97 -3.80 4.73
N LEU A 47 0.05 -4.42 5.48
CA LEU A 47 0.16 -5.82 5.92
C LEU A 47 0.22 -6.80 4.73
N THR A 48 -0.58 -6.61 3.67
CA THR A 48 -0.45 -7.46 2.47
C THR A 48 0.87 -7.26 1.74
N ASN A 49 1.34 -6.02 1.63
CA ASN A 49 2.59 -5.70 0.95
C ASN A 49 3.80 -6.34 1.67
N ILE A 50 3.95 -6.14 2.99
CA ILE A 50 5.08 -6.69 3.73
C ILE A 50 5.11 -8.23 3.72
N VAL A 51 3.95 -8.88 3.72
CA VAL A 51 3.88 -10.34 3.56
C VAL A 51 4.36 -10.74 2.17
N LYS A 52 3.82 -10.12 1.10
CA LYS A 52 4.25 -10.39 -0.28
C LYS A 52 5.75 -10.16 -0.48
N ASP A 53 6.29 -9.06 0.06
CA ASP A 53 7.70 -8.71 -0.09
C ASP A 53 8.59 -9.64 0.73
N SER A 54 8.20 -9.99 1.95
CA SER A 54 8.95 -10.96 2.79
C SER A 54 9.05 -12.34 2.13
N LEU A 55 7.98 -12.80 1.49
CA LEU A 55 7.92 -14.08 0.77
C LEU A 55 8.68 -14.06 -0.56
N GLY A 56 9.13 -12.90 -1.04
CA GLY A 56 9.86 -12.78 -2.30
C GLY A 56 9.01 -13.13 -3.54
N LEU A 57 7.69 -12.90 -3.50
CA LEU A 57 6.78 -13.31 -4.58
C LEU A 57 6.88 -12.46 -5.87
N GLY A 58 7.76 -11.46 -5.90
CA GLY A 58 8.05 -10.66 -7.10
C GLY A 58 9.18 -11.27 -7.94
N VAL A 59 9.09 -11.10 -9.26
CA VAL A 59 10.17 -11.44 -10.20
C VAL A 59 11.05 -10.21 -10.38
N ILE A 60 12.30 -10.28 -9.91
CA ILE A 60 13.31 -9.24 -10.16
C ILE A 60 13.87 -9.46 -11.57
N LEU A 61 13.62 -8.52 -12.49
CA LEU A 61 14.11 -8.61 -13.87
C LEU A 61 15.64 -8.51 -13.90
N VAL A 62 16.18 -7.55 -13.16
CA VAL A 62 17.61 -7.32 -13.03
C VAL A 62 17.90 -6.86 -11.61
N SER A 63 18.80 -7.56 -10.90
CA SER A 63 19.17 -7.22 -9.53
C SER A 63 20.32 -6.21 -9.52
N TYR A 64 20.45 -5.43 -8.43
CA TYR A 64 21.58 -4.53 -8.28
C TYR A 64 22.94 -5.24 -8.27
N PRO A 65 23.12 -6.38 -7.54
CA PRO A 65 24.36 -7.15 -7.64
C PRO A 65 24.70 -7.57 -9.07
N PHE A 66 23.71 -7.98 -9.86
CA PHE A 66 23.94 -8.32 -11.27
C PHE A 66 24.47 -7.12 -12.07
N LEU A 67 23.89 -5.93 -11.88
CA LEU A 67 24.38 -4.71 -12.54
C LEU A 67 25.80 -4.37 -12.10
N LEU A 68 26.07 -4.46 -10.80
CA LEU A 68 27.40 -4.17 -10.25
C LEU A 68 28.45 -5.11 -10.85
N ASP A 69 28.20 -6.43 -10.84
CA ASP A 69 29.15 -7.44 -11.31
C ASP A 69 29.49 -7.30 -12.82
N HIS A 70 28.55 -6.82 -13.63
CA HIS A 70 28.72 -6.77 -15.09
C HIS A 70 29.05 -5.37 -15.65
N LEU A 71 28.78 -4.31 -14.89
CA LEU A 71 28.88 -2.93 -15.39
C LEU A 71 29.87 -2.07 -14.63
N ALA A 72 30.28 -2.46 -13.41
CA ALA A 72 31.21 -1.65 -12.63
C ALA A 72 32.51 -1.39 -13.39
N LEU A 73 32.87 -0.11 -13.50
CA LEU A 73 34.13 0.33 -14.12
C LEU A 73 35.27 0.40 -13.10
N MET A 74 34.93 0.45 -11.82
CA MET A 74 35.86 0.51 -10.70
C MET A 74 35.26 -0.17 -9.48
N GLU A 75 36.12 -0.56 -8.55
CA GLU A 75 35.72 -1.05 -7.24
C GLU A 75 35.93 0.07 -6.21
N ILE A 76 34.89 0.42 -5.46
CA ILE A 76 34.97 1.42 -4.39
C ILE A 76 34.63 0.78 -3.05
N LYS A 77 35.48 1.02 -2.05
CA LYS A 77 35.20 0.62 -0.67
C LYS A 77 34.17 1.53 -0.02
N ALA A 78 33.30 0.96 0.82
CA ALA A 78 32.36 1.73 1.60
C ALA A 78 33.08 2.81 2.43
N SER A 79 32.69 4.06 2.23
CA SER A 79 33.16 5.23 2.97
C SER A 79 31.98 6.19 3.14
N TRP A 80 32.05 7.12 4.10
CA TRP A 80 30.95 8.07 4.35
C TRP A 80 30.50 8.81 3.08
N LEU A 81 31.42 9.11 2.16
CA LEU A 81 31.12 9.75 0.89
C LEU A 81 30.34 8.82 -0.05
N VAL A 82 30.68 7.53 -0.09
CA VAL A 82 29.93 6.52 -0.86
C VAL A 82 28.51 6.38 -0.32
N TRP A 83 28.33 6.38 1.00
CA TRP A 83 26.99 6.38 1.62
C TRP A 83 26.17 7.61 1.21
N LEU A 84 26.77 8.81 1.24
CA LEU A 84 26.11 10.04 0.83
C LEU A 84 25.74 10.03 -0.67
N VAL A 85 26.67 9.64 -1.54
CA VAL A 85 26.44 9.56 -2.99
C VAL A 85 25.37 8.50 -3.30
N ALA A 86 25.43 7.34 -2.66
CA ALA A 86 24.43 6.29 -2.81
C ALA A 86 23.04 6.75 -2.35
N PHE A 87 22.96 7.49 -1.24
CA PHE A 87 21.71 8.10 -0.78
C PHE A 87 21.12 9.03 -1.85
N ILE A 88 21.91 9.95 -2.39
CA ILE A 88 21.47 10.88 -3.44
C ILE A 88 21.08 10.12 -4.72
N ALA A 89 21.85 9.10 -5.10
CA ALA A 89 21.58 8.29 -6.29
C ALA A 89 20.27 7.49 -6.17
N ILE A 90 19.99 6.91 -5.00
CA ILE A 90 18.73 6.20 -4.75
C ILE A 90 17.56 7.19 -4.75
N ASP A 91 17.70 8.37 -4.15
CA ASP A 91 16.65 9.39 -4.13
C ASP A 91 16.32 9.89 -5.56
N PHE A 92 17.35 10.12 -6.38
CA PHE A 92 17.20 10.48 -7.79
C PHE A 92 16.56 9.36 -8.62
N ALA A 93 16.99 8.11 -8.43
CA ALA A 93 16.37 6.94 -9.04
C ALA A 93 14.89 6.81 -8.63
N GLY A 94 14.62 7.09 -7.36
CA GLY A 94 13.30 7.22 -6.77
C GLY A 94 12.42 8.22 -7.49
N TYR A 95 12.91 9.45 -7.69
CA TYR A 95 12.21 10.50 -8.44
C TYR A 95 11.80 10.04 -9.84
N TRP A 96 12.70 9.42 -10.61
CA TRP A 96 12.37 8.96 -11.96
C TRP A 96 11.39 7.79 -11.97
N ASN A 97 11.56 6.82 -11.06
CA ASN A 97 10.60 5.74 -10.91
C ASN A 97 9.20 6.26 -10.51
N HIS A 98 9.16 7.25 -9.62
CA HIS A 98 7.93 7.88 -9.19
C HIS A 98 7.26 8.66 -10.33
N ARG A 99 8.05 9.43 -11.09
CA ARG A 99 7.57 10.15 -12.26
C ARG A 99 7.01 9.21 -13.33
N LEU A 100 7.68 8.09 -13.61
CA LEU A 100 7.17 7.08 -14.53
C LEU A 100 5.87 6.46 -14.03
N SER A 101 5.77 6.20 -12.72
CA SER A 101 4.54 5.71 -12.10
C SER A 101 3.38 6.67 -12.29
N HIS A 102 3.59 7.98 -12.20
CA HIS A 102 2.52 8.96 -12.45
C HIS A 102 2.20 9.16 -13.94
N HIS A 103 3.19 9.01 -14.83
CA HIS A 103 3.01 9.39 -16.24
C HIS A 103 2.73 8.23 -17.20
N VAL A 104 2.88 6.96 -16.80
CA VAL A 104 2.74 5.81 -17.72
C VAL A 104 1.78 4.77 -17.16
N ASN A 105 0.80 4.36 -17.97
CA ASN A 105 -0.30 3.47 -17.57
C ASN A 105 0.14 2.20 -16.82
N VAL A 106 1.15 1.47 -17.32
CA VAL A 106 1.60 0.22 -16.68
C VAL A 106 2.26 0.47 -15.31
N PHE A 107 3.04 1.54 -15.18
CA PHE A 107 3.73 1.87 -13.93
C PHE A 107 2.77 2.49 -12.91
N TRP A 108 1.74 3.21 -13.35
CA TRP A 108 0.68 3.71 -12.46
C TRP A 108 0.00 2.59 -11.67
N ASN A 109 -0.12 1.38 -12.23
CA ASN A 109 -0.69 0.25 -11.50
C ASN A 109 0.06 -0.08 -10.20
N GLN A 110 1.36 0.21 -10.15
CA GLN A 110 2.21 -0.04 -8.98
C GLN A 110 2.07 1.03 -7.91
N HIS A 111 1.44 2.16 -8.23
CA HIS A 111 1.42 3.33 -7.36
C HIS A 111 0.00 3.84 -7.07
N VAL A 112 -0.99 3.52 -7.91
CA VAL A 112 -2.39 3.97 -7.75
C VAL A 112 -2.99 3.64 -6.38
N ILE A 113 -2.61 2.52 -5.76
CA ILE A 113 -3.11 2.20 -4.42
C ILE A 113 -2.61 3.20 -3.37
N HIS A 114 -1.41 3.73 -3.51
CA HIS A 114 -0.88 4.76 -2.61
C HIS A 114 -1.77 6.01 -2.57
N HIS A 115 -2.26 6.42 -3.75
CA HIS A 115 -3.18 7.55 -3.90
C HIS A 115 -4.65 7.20 -3.67
N SER A 116 -4.99 5.92 -3.47
CA SER A 116 -6.40 5.48 -3.48
C SER A 116 -7.22 5.93 -2.26
N SER A 117 -6.58 6.38 -1.17
CA SER A 117 -7.33 6.95 -0.04
C SER A 117 -7.90 8.31 -0.41
N GLU A 118 -9.16 8.52 -0.07
CA GLU A 118 -9.83 9.82 -0.16
C GLU A 118 -9.64 10.66 1.12
N GLU A 119 -8.91 10.12 2.10
CA GLU A 119 -8.39 10.83 3.27
C GLU A 119 -6.87 11.00 3.14
N PHE A 120 -6.26 11.89 3.93
CA PHE A 120 -4.81 12.05 3.95
C PHE A 120 -4.30 12.12 5.39
N ASN A 121 -3.54 11.11 5.79
CA ASN A 121 -3.02 10.91 7.15
C ASN A 121 -1.95 9.81 7.12
N LEU A 122 -1.30 9.51 8.25
CA LEU A 122 -0.16 8.59 8.31
C LEU A 122 -0.52 7.17 7.88
N ALA A 123 -1.78 6.76 8.00
CA ALA A 123 -2.22 5.46 7.53
C ALA A 123 -2.05 5.33 5.99
N CYS A 124 -2.24 6.43 5.25
CA CYS A 124 -2.14 6.44 3.79
C CYS A 124 -0.73 6.06 3.31
N ALA A 125 0.31 6.37 4.07
CA ALA A 125 1.69 5.94 3.79
C ALA A 125 1.82 4.41 3.69
N LEU A 126 0.96 3.67 4.38
CA LEU A 126 0.96 2.19 4.40
C LEU A 126 0.25 1.58 3.19
N ARG A 127 -0.40 2.38 2.33
CA ARG A 127 -1.00 1.90 1.07
C ARG A 127 0.08 1.55 0.04
N GLN A 128 0.69 0.39 0.23
CA GLN A 128 1.76 -0.15 -0.62
C GLN A 128 1.25 -1.21 -1.59
N SER A 129 1.89 -1.32 -2.75
CA SER A 129 1.44 -2.20 -3.84
C SER A 129 1.84 -3.66 -3.63
N ILE A 130 0.89 -4.56 -3.92
CA ILE A 130 1.15 -5.99 -4.14
C ILE A 130 1.12 -6.36 -5.63
N SER A 131 0.66 -5.46 -6.49
CA SER A 131 0.58 -5.66 -7.94
C SER A 131 1.90 -5.37 -8.66
N ASN A 132 2.88 -4.80 -7.97
CA ASN A 132 4.26 -4.69 -8.45
C ASN A 132 4.98 -6.06 -8.37
N LEU A 133 4.74 -6.90 -9.39
CA LEU A 133 5.33 -8.23 -9.51
C LEU A 133 6.64 -8.24 -10.33
N LEU A 134 6.97 -7.14 -11.02
CA LEU A 134 8.18 -7.03 -11.84
C LEU A 134 9.12 -5.98 -11.25
N GLY A 135 10.19 -6.44 -10.59
CA GLY A 135 11.22 -5.58 -10.01
C GLY A 135 12.17 -5.07 -11.09
N TYR A 136 12.07 -3.79 -11.43
CA TYR A 136 12.96 -3.11 -12.40
C TYR A 136 13.72 -1.92 -11.81
N PHE A 137 13.43 -1.52 -10.56
CA PHE A 137 14.04 -0.36 -9.89
C PHE A 137 15.58 -0.33 -9.98
N PRO A 138 16.31 -1.46 -9.85
CA PRO A 138 17.78 -1.45 -9.98
C PRO A 138 18.30 -0.86 -11.29
N LEU A 139 17.51 -0.88 -12.38
CA LEU A 139 17.91 -0.25 -13.65
C LEU A 139 18.14 1.26 -13.51
N PHE A 140 17.44 1.94 -12.60
CA PHE A 140 17.65 3.36 -12.31
C PHE A 140 18.93 3.62 -11.50
N LEU A 141 19.46 2.59 -10.85
CA LEU A 141 20.73 2.64 -10.11
C LEU A 141 21.94 2.35 -11.00
N PHE A 142 21.77 2.32 -12.32
CA PHE A 142 22.85 2.13 -13.28
C PHE A 142 24.07 3.05 -13.02
N PRO A 143 23.93 4.36 -12.72
CA PRO A 143 25.07 5.19 -12.39
C PRO A 143 25.82 4.73 -11.13
N ALA A 144 25.10 4.28 -10.09
CA ALA A 144 25.72 3.75 -8.88
C ALA A 144 26.48 2.43 -9.15
N ALA A 145 25.90 1.56 -9.97
CA ALA A 145 26.54 0.32 -10.40
C ALA A 145 27.81 0.58 -11.22
N LEU A 146 27.77 1.49 -12.20
CA LEU A 146 28.95 1.90 -12.99
C LEU A 146 30.10 2.39 -12.11
N LEU A 147 29.78 3.16 -11.08
CA LEU A 147 30.75 3.72 -10.14
C LEU A 147 31.23 2.69 -9.09
N GLY A 148 30.72 1.46 -9.10
CA GLY A 148 31.18 0.44 -8.15
C GLY A 148 30.66 0.59 -6.73
N VAL A 149 29.49 1.23 -6.53
CA VAL A 149 28.90 1.37 -5.18
C VAL A 149 28.56 -0.02 -4.63
N PRO A 150 29.06 -0.41 -3.44
CA PRO A 150 28.84 -1.75 -2.89
C PRO A 150 27.35 -2.08 -2.72
N ALA A 151 26.98 -3.32 -3.05
CA ALA A 151 25.60 -3.80 -2.94
C ALA A 151 25.05 -3.72 -1.50
N GLU A 152 25.90 -3.91 -0.49
CA GLU A 152 25.55 -3.76 0.92
C GLU A 152 25.08 -2.33 1.27
N VAL A 153 25.70 -1.31 0.67
CA VAL A 153 25.32 0.10 0.88
C VAL A 153 23.92 0.33 0.33
N ILE A 154 23.64 -0.15 -0.88
CA ILE A 154 22.30 -0.05 -1.48
C ILE A 154 21.26 -0.82 -0.67
N ALA A 155 21.60 -2.03 -0.21
CA ALA A 155 20.70 -2.89 0.57
C ALA A 155 20.30 -2.27 1.92
N ILE A 156 21.18 -1.48 2.53
CA ILE A 156 20.92 -0.80 3.81
C ILE A 156 20.18 0.53 3.58
N ILE A 157 20.58 1.32 2.59
CA ILE A 157 19.96 2.63 2.35
C ILE A 157 18.53 2.46 1.80
N ALA A 158 18.26 1.49 0.92
CA ALA A 158 16.95 1.37 0.27
C ALA A 158 15.75 1.26 1.25
N PRO A 159 15.77 0.42 2.30
CA PRO A 159 14.73 0.43 3.32
C PRO A 159 14.66 1.74 4.12
N VAL A 160 15.80 2.37 4.42
CA VAL A 160 15.83 3.67 5.11
C VAL A 160 15.13 4.73 4.26
N HIS A 161 15.37 4.74 2.94
CA HIS A 161 14.69 5.60 1.98
C HIS A 161 13.17 5.38 1.98
N LEU A 162 12.73 4.12 1.96
CA LEU A 162 11.31 3.80 2.04
C LEU A 162 10.68 4.31 3.34
N PHE A 163 11.32 4.06 4.49
CA PHE A 163 10.77 4.41 5.80
C PHE A 163 10.82 5.91 6.10
N ALA A 164 11.82 6.63 5.60
CA ALA A 164 11.94 8.07 5.77
C ALA A 164 10.82 8.86 5.07
N GLN A 165 10.04 8.23 4.19
CA GLN A 165 8.91 8.84 3.50
C GLN A 165 7.61 8.80 4.33
N PHE A 166 7.58 8.05 5.44
CA PHE A 166 6.35 7.86 6.22
C PHE A 166 5.81 9.17 6.83
N TRP A 167 6.69 9.96 7.46
CA TRP A 167 6.29 11.06 8.37
C TRP A 167 5.54 12.21 7.70
N TYR A 168 5.73 12.44 6.40
CA TYR A 168 5.12 13.58 5.72
C TYR A 168 3.68 13.36 5.25
N HIS A 169 3.09 12.18 5.55
CA HIS A 169 1.69 11.89 5.27
C HIS A 169 0.78 12.44 6.37
N THR A 170 0.70 13.76 6.53
CA THR A 170 -0.16 14.37 7.55
C THR A 170 -0.72 15.71 7.11
N GLN A 171 -1.92 16.03 7.59
CA GLN A 171 -2.54 17.35 7.45
C GLN A 171 -2.23 18.28 8.64
N HIS A 172 -1.60 17.77 9.70
CA HIS A 172 -1.38 18.54 10.93
C HIS A 172 -0.18 19.48 10.86
N ILE A 173 0.75 19.25 9.93
CA ILE A 173 1.94 20.06 9.74
C ILE A 173 1.73 20.92 8.49
N GLY A 174 1.72 22.24 8.68
CA GLY A 174 1.60 23.21 7.59
C GLY A 174 2.86 23.33 6.74
N ARG A 175 3.06 24.52 6.13
CA ARG A 175 4.28 24.84 5.40
C ARG A 175 5.49 24.94 6.33
N MET A 176 6.66 24.49 5.86
CA MET A 176 7.90 24.44 6.65
C MET A 176 8.99 25.43 6.17
N GLY A 177 8.61 26.39 5.34
CA GLY A 177 9.48 27.49 4.90
C GLY A 177 10.68 27.01 4.09
N TRP A 178 11.90 27.35 4.51
CA TRP A 178 13.12 27.04 3.74
C TRP A 178 13.39 25.54 3.57
N LEU A 179 12.83 24.69 4.44
CA LEU A 179 12.97 23.24 4.32
C LEU A 179 12.32 22.69 3.03
N GLU A 180 11.28 23.36 2.51
CA GLU A 180 10.57 23.01 1.26
C GLU A 180 11.38 23.25 -0.02
N TYR A 181 12.64 23.67 0.13
CA TYR A 181 13.61 23.79 -0.96
C TYR A 181 14.63 22.65 -0.96
N ILE A 182 14.66 21.82 0.08
CA ILE A 182 15.65 20.76 0.25
C ILE A 182 14.97 19.41 0.39
N ILE A 183 14.06 19.28 1.36
CA ILE A 183 13.37 18.03 1.67
C ILE A 183 11.90 18.11 1.29
N VAL A 184 11.30 16.96 0.98
CA VAL A 184 9.85 16.83 0.82
C VAL A 184 9.20 17.02 2.20
N THR A 185 8.19 17.87 2.24
CA THR A 185 7.45 18.24 3.45
C THR A 185 5.98 17.81 3.36
N PRO A 186 5.25 17.79 4.49
CA PRO A 186 3.83 17.45 4.49
C PRO A 186 2.98 18.30 3.55
N SER A 187 3.28 19.60 3.43
CA SER A 187 2.65 20.52 2.47
C SER A 187 2.84 20.05 1.01
N GLN A 188 4.07 19.76 0.64
CA GLN A 188 4.39 19.30 -0.72
C GLN A 188 3.77 17.93 -1.01
N HIS A 189 3.73 17.04 -0.01
CA HIS A 189 3.14 15.70 -0.18
C HIS A 189 1.61 15.71 -0.22
N ARG A 190 0.95 16.68 0.46
CA ARG A 190 -0.49 16.90 0.28
C ARG A 190 -0.83 17.28 -1.16
N VAL A 191 -0.05 18.19 -1.76
CA VAL A 191 -0.19 18.55 -3.19
C VAL A 191 0.02 17.33 -4.07
N HIS A 192 1.05 16.53 -3.79
CA HIS A 192 1.31 15.31 -4.53
C HIS A 192 0.13 14.32 -4.54
N HIS A 193 -0.53 14.14 -3.40
CA HIS A 193 -1.69 13.25 -3.28
C HIS A 193 -2.99 13.84 -3.81
N ALA A 194 -3.00 15.09 -4.24
CA ALA A 194 -4.21 15.77 -4.61
C ALA A 194 -4.65 15.47 -6.04
N ILE A 195 -5.96 15.37 -6.26
CA ILE A 195 -6.58 15.19 -7.58
C ILE A 195 -7.00 16.51 -8.24
N ASN A 196 -6.72 17.65 -7.59
CA ASN A 196 -7.01 18.97 -8.13
C ASN A 196 -6.26 19.18 -9.47
N PRO A 197 -6.87 19.85 -10.46
CA PRO A 197 -6.20 20.17 -11.73
C PRO A 197 -4.86 20.91 -11.57
N GLU A 198 -4.73 21.73 -10.53
CA GLU A 198 -3.52 22.50 -10.20
C GLU A 198 -2.37 21.61 -9.69
N TYR A 199 -2.71 20.46 -9.11
CA TYR A 199 -1.80 19.64 -8.30
C TYR A 199 -1.47 18.28 -8.93
N ILE A 200 -2.24 17.84 -9.92
CA ILE A 200 -2.02 16.54 -10.56
C ILE A 200 -0.61 16.43 -11.17
N ASP A 201 0.01 15.27 -10.97
CA ASP A 201 1.36 14.95 -11.44
C ASP A 201 2.46 15.92 -10.95
N LYS A 202 2.30 16.48 -9.73
CA LYS A 202 3.27 17.37 -9.08
C LYS A 202 3.97 16.73 -7.88
N ASN A 203 5.11 17.31 -7.50
CA ASN A 203 5.89 16.97 -6.30
C ASN A 203 6.22 15.46 -6.19
N LEU A 204 7.05 14.97 -7.09
CA LEU A 204 7.39 13.56 -7.28
C LEU A 204 8.70 13.15 -6.56
N GLY A 205 9.37 14.06 -5.86
CA GLY A 205 10.52 13.75 -5.00
C GLY A 205 10.16 12.78 -3.88
N GLN A 206 11.13 11.99 -3.42
CA GLN A 206 10.95 11.04 -2.32
C GLN A 206 11.34 11.66 -0.97
N ILE A 207 12.63 11.93 -0.78
CA ILE A 207 13.14 12.66 0.37
C ILE A 207 13.56 14.07 -0.02
N LEU A 208 14.23 14.25 -1.16
CA LEU A 208 14.66 15.57 -1.62
C LEU A 208 13.68 16.14 -2.66
N CYS A 209 13.20 17.36 -2.42
CA CYS A 209 12.32 18.07 -3.36
C CYS A 209 13.10 18.87 -4.42
N VAL A 210 14.43 18.82 -4.38
CA VAL A 210 15.31 19.50 -5.35
C VAL A 210 15.05 19.04 -6.78
N TRP A 211 14.74 17.75 -6.98
CA TRP A 211 14.44 17.16 -8.27
C TRP A 211 13.18 17.77 -8.90
N ASP A 212 12.16 18.04 -8.09
CA ASP A 212 10.93 18.66 -8.57
C ASP A 212 11.16 20.03 -9.18
N ARG A 213 12.10 20.79 -8.63
CA ARG A 213 12.48 22.10 -9.16
C ARG A 213 13.33 21.96 -10.43
N TRP A 214 14.29 21.04 -10.42
CA TRP A 214 15.17 20.82 -11.58
C TRP A 214 14.43 20.30 -12.81
N PHE A 215 13.39 19.49 -12.60
CA PHE A 215 12.64 18.84 -13.67
C PHE A 215 11.23 19.42 -13.89
N GLY A 216 10.88 20.50 -13.21
CA GLY A 216 9.66 21.27 -13.45
C GLY A 216 8.37 20.60 -12.96
N THR A 217 8.44 19.74 -11.94
CA THR A 217 7.29 19.09 -11.30
C THR A 217 6.90 19.70 -9.96
N PHE A 218 7.64 20.71 -9.48
CA PHE A 218 7.30 21.40 -8.23
C PHE A 218 6.00 22.21 -8.35
N GLN A 219 5.16 22.12 -7.31
CA GLN A 219 3.98 22.93 -7.11
C GLN A 219 3.80 23.22 -5.62
N GLU A 220 3.58 24.49 -5.27
CA GLU A 220 3.27 24.88 -3.89
C GLU A 220 1.80 24.56 -3.55
N GLU A 221 1.53 24.26 -2.28
CA GLU A 221 0.17 24.20 -1.75
C GLU A 221 -0.40 25.63 -1.67
N LEU A 222 -1.42 25.91 -2.49
CA LEU A 222 -2.07 27.21 -2.57
C LEU A 222 -3.14 27.35 -1.48
N ASP A 223 -3.20 28.51 -0.85
CA ASP A 223 -4.13 28.78 0.27
C ASP A 223 -5.60 28.78 -0.19
N ASP A 224 -5.88 29.14 -1.44
CA ASP A 224 -7.21 29.24 -2.05
C ASP A 224 -7.66 27.97 -2.79
N VAL A 225 -6.76 26.99 -2.97
CA VAL A 225 -7.04 25.72 -3.64
C VAL A 225 -6.79 24.56 -2.66
N PRO A 226 -7.75 24.23 -1.78
CA PRO A 226 -7.55 23.18 -0.80
C PRO A 226 -7.41 21.79 -1.48
N PRO A 227 -6.38 21.01 -1.15
CA PRO A 227 -6.18 19.67 -1.70
C PRO A 227 -7.38 18.74 -1.49
N GLN A 228 -7.77 18.04 -2.55
CA GLN A 228 -8.77 16.98 -2.56
C GLN A 228 -8.06 15.66 -2.89
N TYR A 229 -8.34 14.60 -2.12
CA TYR A 229 -7.58 13.35 -2.20
C TYR A 229 -8.35 12.22 -2.88
N GLY A 230 -7.63 11.17 -3.24
CA GLY A 230 -8.15 9.99 -3.90
C GLY A 230 -7.52 9.80 -5.28
N VAL A 231 -8.26 9.14 -6.16
CA VAL A 231 -7.88 8.97 -7.56
C VAL A 231 -9.05 9.37 -8.45
N LEU A 232 -8.76 9.97 -9.61
CA LEU A 232 -9.78 10.44 -10.54
C LEU A 232 -10.79 9.36 -10.98
N LYS A 233 -10.42 8.09 -10.87
CA LYS A 233 -11.30 6.92 -11.04
C LYS A 233 -11.41 6.19 -9.69
N PRO A 234 -12.36 6.58 -8.81
CA PRO A 234 -12.38 6.13 -7.43
C PRO A 234 -12.38 4.60 -7.29
N ALA A 235 -11.83 4.15 -6.17
CA ALA A 235 -11.71 2.72 -5.87
C ALA A 235 -13.08 2.06 -5.60
N HIS A 236 -13.98 2.77 -4.89
CA HIS A 236 -15.29 2.26 -4.46
C HIS A 236 -15.23 0.90 -3.73
N THR A 237 -14.18 0.69 -2.94
CA THR A 237 -13.99 -0.51 -2.12
C THR A 237 -12.97 -0.21 -1.03
N TRP A 238 -13.13 -0.82 0.14
CA TRP A 238 -12.13 -0.83 1.21
C TRP A 238 -11.11 -1.97 1.05
N ASN A 239 -11.30 -2.89 0.10
CA ASN A 239 -10.45 -4.06 -0.05
C ASN A 239 -9.15 -3.73 -0.79
N PRO A 240 -7.99 -3.68 -0.10
CA PRO A 240 -6.73 -3.24 -0.70
C PRO A 240 -6.23 -4.20 -1.79
N ILE A 241 -6.61 -5.48 -1.74
CA ILE A 241 -6.25 -6.45 -2.78
C ILE A 241 -7.00 -6.10 -4.07
N LEU A 242 -8.30 -5.78 -4.00
CA LEU A 242 -9.06 -5.36 -5.17
C LEU A 242 -8.50 -4.05 -5.75
N ILE A 243 -8.24 -3.05 -4.91
CA ILE A 243 -7.70 -1.74 -5.33
C ILE A 243 -6.44 -1.90 -6.17
N ASN A 244 -5.51 -2.77 -5.73
CA ASN A 244 -4.24 -3.04 -6.42
C ASN A 244 -4.37 -3.51 -7.87
N PHE A 245 -5.48 -4.15 -8.22
CA PHE A 245 -5.69 -4.76 -9.55
C PHE A 245 -6.75 -4.06 -10.40
N GLN A 246 -7.45 -3.05 -9.86
CA GLN A 246 -8.49 -2.33 -10.60
C GLN A 246 -7.95 -1.61 -11.85
N HIS A 247 -6.80 -0.93 -11.74
CA HIS A 247 -6.23 -0.21 -12.88
C HIS A 247 -5.73 -1.18 -13.96
N LEU A 248 -4.97 -2.21 -13.57
CA LEU A 248 -4.53 -3.28 -14.46
C LEU A 248 -5.71 -3.97 -15.18
N TRP A 249 -6.78 -4.26 -14.44
CA TRP A 249 -7.98 -4.88 -15.01
C TRP A 249 -8.66 -3.98 -16.05
N ARG A 250 -8.81 -2.68 -15.74
CA ARG A 250 -9.35 -1.69 -16.69
C ARG A 250 -8.50 -1.59 -17.96
N LEU A 251 -7.17 -1.52 -17.84
CA LEU A 251 -6.25 -1.51 -18.99
C LEU A 251 -6.37 -2.78 -19.83
N THR A 252 -6.46 -3.94 -19.19
CA THR A 252 -6.61 -5.23 -19.86
C THR A 252 -7.91 -5.30 -20.64
N LEU A 253 -9.02 -4.84 -20.05
CA LEU A 253 -10.31 -4.77 -20.72
C LEU A 253 -10.29 -3.81 -21.91
N ASP A 254 -9.67 -2.64 -21.78
CA ASP A 254 -9.56 -1.67 -22.86
C ASP A 254 -8.69 -2.20 -24.01
N ALA A 255 -7.57 -2.85 -23.69
CA ALA A 255 -6.72 -3.55 -24.66
C ALA A 255 -7.48 -4.67 -25.37
N TRP A 256 -8.32 -5.42 -24.64
CA TRP A 256 -9.16 -6.47 -25.21
C TRP A 256 -10.24 -5.90 -26.15
N ARG A 257 -10.92 -4.83 -25.73
CA ARG A 257 -12.08 -4.24 -26.43
C ARG A 257 -11.74 -3.43 -27.67
N THR A 258 -10.57 -2.78 -27.71
CA THR A 258 -10.22 -1.94 -28.88
C THR A 258 -10.08 -2.78 -30.15
N LYS A 259 -10.56 -2.23 -31.28
CA LYS A 259 -10.41 -2.81 -32.62
C LYS A 259 -9.01 -2.59 -33.20
N SER A 260 -8.27 -1.59 -32.72
CA SER A 260 -6.94 -1.27 -33.22
C SER A 260 -5.91 -2.21 -32.59
N VAL A 261 -5.28 -3.06 -33.41
CA VAL A 261 -4.18 -3.95 -32.96
C VAL A 261 -3.04 -3.14 -32.35
N LYS A 262 -2.72 -1.98 -32.91
CA LYS A 262 -1.72 -1.05 -32.36
C LYS A 262 -2.09 -0.60 -30.94
N ASP A 263 -3.37 -0.33 -30.71
CA ASP A 263 -3.89 0.18 -29.43
C ASP A 263 -3.87 -0.88 -28.35
N LYS A 264 -4.00 -2.17 -28.72
CA LYS A 264 -3.81 -3.30 -27.80
C LYS A 264 -2.43 -3.32 -27.15
N PHE A 265 -1.39 -2.88 -27.87
CA PHE A 265 -0.01 -2.89 -27.39
C PHE A 265 0.46 -1.54 -26.85
N ARG A 266 0.08 -0.41 -27.47
CA ARG A 266 0.57 0.90 -26.97
C ARG A 266 -0.08 1.31 -25.65
N ILE A 267 -1.32 0.89 -25.36
CA ILE A 267 -2.08 1.33 -24.17
C ILE A 267 -1.28 1.22 -22.87
N TRP A 268 -0.47 0.18 -22.73
CA TRP A 268 0.37 -0.10 -21.56
C TRP A 268 1.43 0.99 -21.31
N PHE A 269 1.92 1.63 -22.37
CA PHE A 269 3.01 2.61 -22.33
C PHE A 269 2.55 4.04 -22.66
N MET A 270 1.25 4.23 -22.92
CA MET A 270 0.67 5.55 -23.12
C MET A 270 0.53 6.31 -21.79
N PRO A 271 0.37 7.65 -21.85
CA PRO A 271 0.19 8.47 -20.66
C PRO A 271 -0.93 7.97 -19.74
N THR A 272 -0.75 8.14 -18.43
CA THR A 272 -1.75 7.73 -17.45
C THR A 272 -3.13 8.31 -17.79
N GLY A 273 -4.13 7.44 -17.83
CA GLY A 273 -5.50 7.82 -18.17
C GLY A 273 -5.83 7.77 -19.67
N TRP A 274 -4.83 7.66 -20.56
CA TRP A 274 -5.05 7.44 -21.99
C TRP A 274 -5.79 6.13 -22.25
N ARG A 275 -6.78 6.17 -23.14
CA ARG A 275 -7.59 5.03 -23.59
C ARG A 275 -7.79 5.09 -25.11
N PRO A 276 -7.97 3.95 -25.80
CA PRO A 276 -8.27 3.92 -27.24
C PRO A 276 -9.61 4.65 -27.53
N ALA A 277 -9.65 5.48 -28.58
CA ALA A 277 -10.82 6.31 -28.88
C ALA A 277 -12.11 5.48 -29.07
N ASP A 278 -12.01 4.35 -29.78
CA ASP A 278 -13.15 3.45 -30.02
C ASP A 278 -13.70 2.81 -28.75
N VAL A 279 -12.87 2.70 -27.71
CA VAL A 279 -13.26 2.19 -26.38
C VAL A 279 -13.84 3.31 -25.52
N VAL A 280 -13.30 4.52 -25.59
CA VAL A 280 -13.86 5.69 -24.87
C VAL A 280 -15.32 5.91 -25.27
N ASP A 281 -15.61 5.84 -26.58
CA ASP A 281 -16.97 6.07 -27.10
C ASP A 281 -17.96 4.97 -26.70
N LYS A 282 -17.52 3.69 -26.69
CA LYS A 282 -18.39 2.53 -26.45
C LYS A 282 -18.48 2.08 -25.00
N HIS A 283 -17.44 2.35 -24.23
CA HIS A 283 -17.27 1.91 -22.85
C HIS A 283 -16.74 3.08 -22.00
N PRO A 284 -17.57 4.13 -21.80
CA PRO A 284 -17.18 5.26 -20.96
C PRO A 284 -16.92 4.79 -19.53
N THR A 285 -15.96 5.43 -18.87
CA THR A 285 -15.63 5.21 -17.45
C THR A 285 -15.99 6.45 -16.67
N GLU A 286 -16.50 6.27 -15.46
CA GLU A 286 -16.69 7.36 -14.51
C GLU A 286 -15.33 7.98 -14.14
N VAL A 287 -15.28 9.30 -14.19
CA VAL A 287 -14.10 10.10 -13.85
C VAL A 287 -14.60 11.33 -13.08
N ILE A 288 -13.96 11.66 -11.97
CA ILE A 288 -14.24 12.87 -11.20
C ILE A 288 -13.91 14.08 -12.09
N LYS A 289 -14.89 14.97 -12.30
CA LYS A 289 -14.73 16.24 -13.02
C LYS A 289 -14.71 17.45 -12.09
N ASP A 290 -15.53 17.39 -11.04
CA ASP A 290 -15.57 18.38 -9.97
C ASP A 290 -15.00 17.74 -8.70
N VAL A 291 -13.80 18.15 -8.32
CA VAL A 291 -13.06 17.62 -7.18
C VAL A 291 -13.63 18.10 -5.84
N TYR A 292 -14.47 19.13 -5.82
CA TYR A 292 -15.05 19.67 -4.59
C TYR A 292 -16.45 19.13 -4.33
N SER A 293 -17.14 18.64 -5.36
CA SER A 293 -18.51 18.12 -5.24
C SER A 293 -18.60 16.59 -5.26
N PHE A 294 -17.50 15.85 -5.48
CA PHE A 294 -17.58 14.39 -5.57
C PHE A 294 -17.87 13.77 -4.20
N LYS A 295 -18.71 12.73 -4.21
CA LYS A 295 -19.06 12.01 -2.99
C LYS A 295 -17.97 10.99 -2.68
N ARG A 296 -17.31 11.18 -1.54
CA ARG A 296 -16.36 10.21 -1.00
C ARG A 296 -17.02 8.85 -0.73
N TYR A 297 -16.29 7.76 -0.97
CA TYR A 297 -16.74 6.41 -0.72
C TYR A 297 -16.95 6.19 0.78
N GLU A 298 -18.14 5.71 1.12
CA GLU A 298 -18.52 5.41 2.48
C GLU A 298 -19.45 4.20 2.50
N THR A 299 -19.15 3.24 3.37
CA THR A 299 -20.07 2.16 3.70
C THR A 299 -20.90 2.57 4.90
N GLN A 300 -22.20 2.28 4.86
CA GLN A 300 -23.04 2.28 6.07
C GLN A 300 -22.57 1.20 7.04
N ALA A 301 -21.70 1.60 7.97
CA ALA A 301 -21.09 0.74 8.97
C ALA A 301 -21.48 1.20 10.37
N SER A 302 -22.09 0.27 11.13
CA SER A 302 -22.37 0.47 12.54
C SER A 302 -21.07 0.60 13.34
N THR A 303 -21.18 1.04 14.59
CA THR A 303 -20.05 1.00 15.54
C THR A 303 -19.54 -0.42 15.77
N PHE A 304 -20.41 -1.43 15.71
CA PHE A 304 -20.03 -2.84 15.88
C PHE A 304 -19.22 -3.36 14.69
N LEU A 305 -19.62 -3.06 13.45
CA LEU A 305 -18.84 -3.45 12.26
C LEU A 305 -17.48 -2.75 12.26
N LYS A 306 -17.43 -1.46 12.62
CA LYS A 306 -16.17 -0.72 12.79
C LYS A 306 -15.26 -1.38 13.83
N GLY A 307 -15.81 -1.73 14.99
CA GLY A 307 -15.07 -2.46 16.03
C GLY A 307 -14.57 -3.84 15.57
N TYR A 308 -15.39 -4.58 14.84
CA TYR A 308 -15.02 -5.87 14.27
C TYR A 308 -13.90 -5.76 13.23
N ALA A 309 -13.96 -4.75 12.35
CA ALA A 309 -12.90 -4.50 11.37
C ALA A 309 -11.55 -4.18 12.04
N ILE A 310 -11.57 -3.36 13.11
CA ILE A 310 -10.38 -3.08 13.92
C ILE A 310 -9.87 -4.36 14.58
N PHE A 311 -10.75 -5.17 15.17
CA PHE A 311 -10.38 -6.47 15.76
C PHE A 311 -9.68 -7.39 14.76
N GLN A 312 -10.27 -7.57 13.56
CA GLN A 312 -9.69 -8.39 12.49
C GLN A 312 -8.31 -7.89 12.06
N MET A 313 -8.17 -6.57 11.88
CA MET A 313 -6.89 -5.94 11.53
C MET A 313 -5.83 -6.15 12.62
N VAL A 314 -6.18 -5.97 13.90
CA VAL A 314 -5.26 -6.16 15.04
C VAL A 314 -4.84 -7.63 15.17
N CYS A 315 -5.78 -8.58 15.06
CA CYS A 315 -5.44 -10.00 15.06
C CYS A 315 -4.52 -10.36 13.89
N THR A 316 -4.79 -9.82 12.70
CA THR A 316 -3.93 -10.02 11.52
C THR A 316 -2.53 -9.45 11.75
N LEU A 317 -2.42 -8.25 12.32
CA LEU A 317 -1.15 -7.64 12.69
C LEU A 317 -0.36 -8.52 13.67
N VAL A 318 -1.00 -9.03 14.73
CA VAL A 318 -0.37 -9.92 15.72
C VAL A 318 0.12 -11.21 15.06
N LEU A 319 -0.69 -11.83 14.20
CA LEU A 319 -0.30 -13.03 13.45
C LEU A 319 0.92 -12.78 12.55
N ILE A 320 0.97 -11.63 11.87
CA ILE A 320 2.13 -11.26 11.03
C ILE A 320 3.39 -11.02 11.87
N LEU A 321 3.28 -10.33 13.02
CA LEU A 321 4.42 -10.15 13.93
C LEU A 321 4.93 -11.49 14.45
N PHE A 322 4.04 -12.43 14.78
CA PHE A 322 4.41 -13.81 15.12
C PHE A 322 5.11 -14.52 13.95
N MET A 323 4.60 -14.38 12.73
CA MET A 323 5.22 -14.96 11.53
C MET A 323 6.63 -14.42 11.31
N PHE A 324 6.86 -13.11 11.48
CA PHE A 324 8.19 -12.53 11.34
C PHE A 324 9.13 -12.89 12.49
N TYR A 325 8.62 -13.06 13.70
CA TYR A 325 9.41 -13.53 14.84
C TYR A 325 9.92 -14.95 14.63
N ASN A 326 9.08 -15.84 14.07
CA ASN A 326 9.43 -17.25 13.80
C ASN A 326 9.79 -17.49 12.33
N TYR A 327 10.23 -16.47 11.60
CA TYR A 327 10.34 -16.52 10.15
C TYR A 327 11.18 -17.70 9.65
N SER A 328 12.34 -17.92 10.27
CA SER A 328 13.29 -18.98 9.91
C SER A 328 12.78 -20.38 10.31
N GLU A 329 12.11 -20.49 11.47
CA GLU A 329 11.61 -21.76 12.01
C GLU A 329 10.40 -22.31 11.23
N ILE A 330 9.53 -21.42 10.74
CA ILE A 330 8.33 -21.81 9.98
C ILE A 330 8.70 -22.48 8.64
N GLY A 331 9.84 -22.11 8.07
CA GLY A 331 10.29 -22.58 6.76
C GLY A 331 9.45 -22.04 5.59
N PHE A 332 10.01 -22.07 4.38
CA PHE A 332 9.40 -21.43 3.21
C PHE A 332 7.97 -21.93 2.89
N GLY A 333 7.75 -23.25 2.92
CA GLY A 333 6.42 -23.83 2.67
C GLY A 333 5.38 -23.39 3.70
N GLY A 334 5.79 -23.33 4.98
CA GLY A 334 4.93 -22.83 6.05
C GLY A 334 4.62 -21.34 5.90
N LEU A 335 5.62 -20.53 5.52
CA LEU A 335 5.47 -19.09 5.32
C LEU A 335 4.51 -18.77 4.17
N ILE A 336 4.56 -19.53 3.07
CA ILE A 336 3.59 -19.40 1.97
C ILE A 336 2.17 -19.69 2.45
N LEU A 337 1.98 -20.77 3.22
CA LEU A 337 0.67 -21.13 3.76
C LEU A 337 0.16 -20.07 4.76
N PHE A 338 1.02 -19.62 5.68
CA PHE A 338 0.70 -18.55 6.64
C PHE A 338 0.31 -17.27 5.91
N GLY A 339 1.11 -16.86 4.92
CA GLY A 339 0.83 -15.71 4.07
C GLY A 339 -0.52 -15.83 3.37
N ALA A 340 -0.87 -17.02 2.85
CA ALA A 340 -2.19 -17.25 2.27
C ALA A 340 -3.32 -17.00 3.28
N TYR A 341 -3.22 -17.50 4.52
CA TYR A 341 -4.23 -17.22 5.56
C TYR A 341 -4.39 -15.74 5.86
N VAL A 342 -3.28 -15.00 5.90
CA VAL A 342 -3.29 -13.55 6.08
C VAL A 342 -3.97 -12.87 4.89
N PHE A 343 -3.60 -13.22 3.65
CA PHE A 343 -4.18 -12.65 2.44
C PHE A 343 -5.68 -12.91 2.32
N PHE A 344 -6.13 -14.16 2.52
CA PHE A 344 -7.55 -14.50 2.54
C PHE A 344 -8.30 -13.79 3.66
N GLY A 345 -7.64 -13.59 4.81
CA GLY A 345 -8.20 -12.83 5.92
C GLY A 345 -8.44 -11.39 5.57
N ILE A 346 -7.40 -10.71 5.11
CA ILE A 346 -7.47 -9.33 4.66
C ILE A 346 -8.54 -9.19 3.58
N PHE A 347 -8.57 -10.08 2.59
CA PHE A 347 -9.60 -10.07 1.56
C PHE A 347 -11.00 -10.23 2.14
N GLY A 348 -11.20 -11.17 3.08
CA GLY A 348 -12.50 -11.47 3.69
C GLY A 348 -13.05 -10.28 4.49
N TYR A 349 -12.34 -9.84 5.54
CA TYR A 349 -12.87 -8.78 6.40
C TYR A 349 -12.95 -7.42 5.70
N THR A 350 -12.07 -7.10 4.75
CA THR A 350 -12.20 -5.84 3.98
C THR A 350 -13.33 -5.89 2.96
N SER A 351 -13.64 -7.07 2.39
CA SER A 351 -14.87 -7.25 1.59
C SER A 351 -16.14 -7.13 2.45
N LEU A 352 -16.07 -7.55 3.72
CA LEU A 352 -17.16 -7.37 4.67
C LEU A 352 -17.37 -5.88 5.03
N MET A 353 -16.28 -5.09 5.11
CA MET A 353 -16.36 -3.63 5.21
C MET A 353 -17.07 -2.99 4.02
N ASP A 354 -17.10 -3.65 2.86
CA ASP A 354 -17.89 -3.25 1.68
C ASP A 354 -19.30 -3.88 1.65
N ARG A 355 -19.73 -4.58 2.71
CA ARG A 355 -21.01 -5.31 2.81
C ARG A 355 -21.20 -6.37 1.72
N GLN A 356 -20.11 -6.93 1.20
CA GLN A 356 -20.18 -7.97 0.18
C GLN A 356 -20.62 -9.30 0.78
N LYS A 357 -21.68 -9.90 0.23
CA LYS A 357 -22.25 -11.16 0.74
C LYS A 357 -21.28 -12.34 0.66
N PHE A 358 -20.39 -12.34 -0.34
CA PHE A 358 -19.40 -13.40 -0.50
C PHE A 358 -18.33 -13.39 0.61
N ALA A 359 -18.16 -12.27 1.33
CA ALA A 359 -17.17 -12.14 2.39
C ALA A 359 -17.37 -13.22 3.47
N PHE A 360 -18.63 -13.54 3.81
CA PHE A 360 -18.94 -14.63 4.73
C PHE A 360 -18.37 -15.97 4.28
N PHE A 361 -18.49 -16.34 3.00
CA PHE A 361 -17.99 -17.63 2.53
C PHE A 361 -16.45 -17.70 2.56
N ILE A 362 -15.79 -16.56 2.41
CA ILE A 362 -14.33 -16.46 2.55
C ILE A 362 -13.93 -16.65 4.01
N GLU A 363 -14.61 -15.99 4.95
CA GLU A 363 -14.36 -16.18 6.38
C GLU A 363 -14.69 -17.61 6.85
N LEU A 364 -15.76 -18.20 6.33
CA LEU A 364 -16.15 -19.57 6.59
C LEU A 364 -15.08 -20.56 6.12
N PHE A 365 -14.67 -20.45 4.85
CA PHE A 365 -13.63 -21.30 4.29
C PHE A 365 -12.31 -21.13 5.04
N ARG A 366 -11.85 -19.88 5.23
CA ARG A 366 -10.62 -19.55 5.93
C ARG A 366 -10.62 -20.08 7.36
N GLY A 367 -11.72 -19.89 8.09
CA GLY A 367 -11.83 -20.32 9.48
C GLY A 367 -11.85 -21.84 9.62
N ILE A 368 -12.64 -22.55 8.78
CA ILE A 368 -12.67 -24.02 8.78
C ILE A 368 -11.29 -24.58 8.41
N ALA A 369 -10.66 -24.03 7.36
CA ALA A 369 -9.33 -24.46 6.95
C ALA A 369 -8.29 -24.26 8.07
N GLY A 370 -8.33 -23.11 8.75
CA GLY A 370 -7.40 -22.78 9.83
C GLY A 370 -7.57 -23.68 11.06
N ILE A 371 -8.82 -23.91 11.48
CA ILE A 371 -9.13 -24.85 12.57
C ILE A 371 -8.73 -26.27 12.19
N SER A 372 -8.99 -26.68 10.94
CA SER A 372 -8.62 -28.01 10.44
C SER A 372 -7.10 -28.19 10.39
N LEU A 373 -6.36 -27.14 10.01
CA LEU A 373 -4.90 -27.13 10.06
C LEU A 373 -4.43 -27.38 11.49
N ILE A 374 -4.87 -26.57 12.45
CA ILE A 374 -4.52 -26.69 13.88
C ILE A 374 -4.87 -28.07 14.43
N TRP A 375 -6.04 -28.60 14.08
CA TRP A 375 -6.46 -29.95 14.49
C TRP A 375 -5.52 -31.03 13.95
N SER A 376 -5.10 -30.91 12.68
CA SER A 376 -4.25 -31.91 12.03
C SER A 376 -2.78 -31.84 12.43
N SER A 377 -2.23 -30.64 12.63
CA SER A 377 -0.84 -30.42 13.04
C SER A 377 -0.64 -30.46 14.54
N GLY A 378 -1.71 -30.24 15.33
CA GLY A 378 -1.65 -30.02 16.77
C GLY A 378 -1.15 -28.63 17.16
N ASP A 379 -0.85 -27.76 16.20
CA ASP A 379 -0.20 -26.47 16.43
C ASP A 379 -0.42 -25.45 15.29
N TRP A 380 -0.32 -24.16 15.58
CA TRP A 380 -0.29 -23.08 14.61
C TRP A 380 1.13 -22.59 14.39
N PHE A 381 1.86 -23.23 13.47
CA PHE A 381 3.19 -22.81 13.02
C PHE A 381 4.22 -22.56 14.14
N GLY A 382 4.24 -23.38 15.18
CA GLY A 382 5.16 -23.25 16.31
C GLY A 382 4.63 -22.41 17.48
N ILE A 383 3.40 -21.87 17.42
CA ILE A 383 2.93 -20.91 18.42
C ILE A 383 2.85 -21.51 19.83
N ASN A 384 2.56 -22.81 19.94
CA ASN A 384 2.46 -23.48 21.24
C ASN A 384 3.79 -23.48 22.01
N ALA A 385 4.93 -23.36 21.32
CA ALA A 385 6.24 -23.25 21.96
C ALA A 385 6.44 -21.89 22.65
N LEU A 386 5.80 -20.83 22.17
CA LEU A 386 5.81 -19.50 22.80
C LEU A 386 4.75 -19.38 23.89
N TRP A 387 3.57 -19.98 23.65
CA TRP A 387 2.46 -19.95 24.58
C TRP A 387 1.65 -21.24 24.46
N GLU A 388 1.61 -22.04 25.53
CA GLU A 388 0.97 -23.37 25.56
C GLU A 388 -0.45 -23.41 24.95
N TYR A 389 -1.24 -22.35 25.14
CA TYR A 389 -2.62 -22.23 24.62
C TYR A 389 -2.73 -21.43 23.32
N GLY A 390 -1.62 -21.12 22.65
CA GLY A 390 -1.56 -20.24 21.49
C GLY A 390 -2.43 -20.73 20.33
N SER A 391 -2.36 -22.02 20.00
CA SER A 391 -3.18 -22.60 18.93
C SER A 391 -4.67 -22.56 19.23
N LEU A 392 -5.06 -22.75 20.50
CA LEU A 392 -6.47 -22.64 20.92
C LEU A 392 -6.98 -21.21 20.73
N VAL A 393 -6.15 -20.20 21.02
CA VAL A 393 -6.48 -18.79 20.80
C VAL A 393 -6.65 -18.47 19.32
N VAL A 394 -5.77 -18.99 18.46
CA VAL A 394 -5.89 -18.83 17.00
C VAL A 394 -7.15 -19.52 16.47
N ALA A 395 -7.45 -20.73 16.95
CA ALA A 395 -8.71 -21.42 16.62
C ALA A 395 -9.94 -20.62 17.06
N GLY A 396 -9.90 -20.01 18.26
CA GLY A 396 -10.93 -19.11 18.76
C GLY A 396 -11.11 -17.87 17.87
N TYR A 397 -10.02 -17.27 17.41
CA TYR A 397 -10.06 -16.17 16.43
C TYR A 397 -10.75 -16.59 15.11
N PHE A 398 -10.44 -17.78 14.59
CA PHE A 398 -11.13 -18.30 13.40
C PHE A 398 -12.63 -18.51 13.65
N ALA A 399 -13.03 -19.06 14.79
CA ALA A 399 -14.44 -19.21 15.16
C ALA A 399 -15.16 -17.84 15.25
N ILE A 400 -14.55 -16.85 15.90
CA ILE A 400 -15.06 -15.46 15.98
C ILE A 400 -15.19 -14.86 14.57
N SER A 401 -14.23 -15.13 13.68
CA SER A 401 -14.25 -14.62 12.30
C SER A 401 -15.42 -15.19 11.49
N ILE A 402 -15.73 -16.48 11.66
CA ILE A 402 -16.90 -17.11 11.02
C ILE A 402 -18.20 -16.50 11.56
N LEU A 403 -18.33 -16.42 12.89
CA LEU A 403 -19.53 -15.88 13.53
C LEU A 403 -19.75 -14.40 13.19
N GLY A 404 -18.69 -13.60 13.22
CA GLY A 404 -18.73 -12.19 12.82
C GLY A 404 -19.07 -12.03 11.34
N GLY A 405 -18.43 -12.82 10.46
CA GLY A 405 -18.76 -12.87 9.04
C GLY A 405 -20.24 -13.16 8.79
N PHE A 406 -20.84 -14.12 9.51
CA PHE A 406 -22.27 -14.41 9.43
C PHE A 406 -23.13 -13.25 9.94
N PHE A 407 -22.85 -12.76 11.15
CA PHE A 407 -23.61 -11.71 11.83
C PHE A 407 -23.68 -10.43 11.00
N PHE A 408 -22.53 -9.91 10.56
CA PHE A 408 -22.47 -8.65 9.81
C PHE A 408 -22.97 -8.77 8.36
N THR A 409 -23.02 -9.98 7.81
CA THR A 409 -23.55 -10.22 6.46
C THR A 409 -25.07 -10.36 6.46
N TYR A 410 -25.64 -11.07 7.43
CA TYR A 410 -27.04 -11.50 7.40
C TYR A 410 -27.92 -10.93 8.50
N VAL A 411 -27.37 -10.67 9.70
CA VAL A 411 -28.15 -10.21 10.85
C VAL A 411 -28.18 -8.68 10.89
N GLU A 412 -27.03 -8.05 11.12
CA GLU A 412 -26.96 -6.59 11.25
C GLU A 412 -27.41 -5.86 9.98
N ARG A 413 -27.12 -6.43 8.81
CA ARG A 413 -27.51 -5.84 7.53
C ARG A 413 -29.03 -5.68 7.41
N ALA A 414 -29.78 -6.67 7.88
CA ALA A 414 -31.24 -6.63 7.86
C ALA A 414 -31.77 -5.50 8.77
N ASP A 415 -31.16 -5.32 9.94
CA ASP A 415 -31.53 -4.26 10.89
C ASP A 415 -31.26 -2.86 10.32
N VAL A 416 -30.11 -2.66 9.67
CA VAL A 416 -29.75 -1.38 9.03
C VAL A 416 -30.66 -1.08 7.84
N GLU A 417 -30.96 -2.08 7.00
CA GLU A 417 -31.88 -1.91 5.87
C GLU A 417 -33.31 -1.58 6.34
N GLN A 418 -33.76 -2.15 7.46
CA GLN A 418 -35.07 -1.83 8.07
C GLN A 418 -35.13 -0.42 8.66
N GLN A 419 -34.07 0.07 9.30
CA GLN A 419 -34.02 1.43 9.87
C GLN A 419 -34.09 2.53 8.80
N ILE A 420 -33.75 2.23 7.55
CA ILE A 420 -33.77 3.17 6.42
C ILE A 420 -35.12 3.17 5.69
N ALA A 421 -35.89 2.08 5.81
CA ALA A 421 -37.21 1.97 5.21
C ALA A 421 -38.32 2.67 6.03
N LEU A 422 -37.98 3.13 7.24
CA LEU A 422 -38.81 3.94 8.14
C LEU A 422 -38.36 5.40 8.08
#